data_AF-A0A538D7F9-F1
#
_entry.id   AF-A0A538D7F9-F1
#
_cell.length_a   1.000
_cell.length_b   1.000
_cell.length_c   1.000
_cell.angle_alpha   90.00
_cell.angle_beta   90.00
_cell.angle_gamma   90.00
#
_symmetry.space_group_name_H-M   'P 1'
#
loop_
_entity.id
_entity.type
_entity.pdbx_description
1 polymer ?
#
loop_
_entity_poly.entity_id
_entity_poly.type
_entity_poly.pdbx_seq_one_letter_code
_entity_poly.pdbx_strand_id
1 'polypeptide(L)'
;MTYVRSTMAHARLRSVDVEGARSVEGVVAVYTFADLDMAPSPPMMAFMNQAMLRPMLAHDTVRFVGEPIVAILAETREAGADAAEFVSIDYDPLPVIVDPEVALTNELLLFPEVGTNVVCEIPRANDDDIFADCEVVVEARIVNHRLAPAPMEPRVAAAVWDGTRLTQWSAGQGVFGAQGGIARLNGLDISKVRIITPDVGGSFGAKGGTSPEELLVGWLSCKHSRPVRWLETRTENMTAMAQGRAQIQYAKLGGTRDGTLLAYSLKVIQESGGYPSLAALLPTFTKLMASGTYAIPRISAEAVTVLTNTTPVGAYRGAGRPEATAAMERMIDIYAAEIGMDPGDLRRRNLIAPSAFPYATQTGASYDSGEYAVALDRVLDAAGYAALRAEQAQRRRNGDRMLLGIGMASYVEVTNPMGSGEWASIEVKNDGGAIVRSGVSAHGQGLGTAFVMLASERTGIPIEQMEYRQSDTDEIPRGGGTGGSRSLQVGGSAVCGATDLLVEHARQLAADQLEANLDDIVLDLDTGNFHVVGTPAKTIGWGEIARAQDEPLSKEFDFKPEG
;
A
#
# COMPACT_ATOMS: atom_id res chain seq x y z
N MET A 1 5.70 -25.62 6.80
CA MET A 1 6.99 -25.01 6.45
C MET A 1 7.41 -24.09 7.57
N THR A 2 8.67 -24.17 7.99
CA THR A 2 9.27 -23.37 9.06
C THR A 2 10.57 -22.75 8.55
N TYR A 3 10.87 -21.50 8.92
CA TYR A 3 12.15 -20.85 8.58
C TYR A 3 13.06 -20.77 9.80
N VAL A 4 14.34 -21.08 9.61
CA VAL A 4 15.40 -20.64 10.54
C VAL A 4 15.94 -19.32 10.04
N ARG A 5 15.94 -18.32 10.92
CA ARG A 5 16.22 -16.92 10.58
C ARG A 5 17.48 -16.44 11.28
N SER A 6 18.10 -15.42 10.71
CA SER A 6 19.26 -14.77 11.30
C SER A 6 18.92 -14.15 12.64
N THR A 7 19.73 -14.44 13.64
CA THR A 7 19.76 -13.73 14.93
C THR A 7 20.74 -12.55 14.91
N MET A 8 21.50 -12.38 13.83
CA MET A 8 22.52 -11.35 13.64
C MET A 8 22.07 -10.29 12.63
N ALA A 9 22.38 -9.03 12.90
CA ALA A 9 22.09 -7.92 11.98
C ALA A 9 23.04 -7.88 10.79
N HIS A 10 24.31 -8.27 10.98
CA HIS A 10 25.30 -8.35 9.91
C HIS A 10 26.37 -9.38 10.26
N ALA A 11 26.53 -10.42 9.45
CA ALA A 11 27.55 -11.44 9.63
C ALA A 11 27.77 -12.24 8.35
N ARG A 12 29.00 -12.74 8.13
CA ARG A 12 29.21 -13.81 7.15
C ARG A 12 28.75 -15.13 7.73
N LEU A 13 28.18 -15.99 6.90
CA LEU A 13 27.83 -17.36 7.25
C LEU A 13 29.04 -18.25 6.96
N ARG A 14 29.73 -18.73 8.00
CA ARG A 14 30.88 -19.64 7.85
C ARG A 14 30.44 -21.05 7.50
N SER A 15 29.39 -21.52 8.17
CA SER A 15 28.74 -22.79 7.91
C SER A 15 27.31 -22.79 8.43
N VAL A 16 26.45 -23.55 7.75
CA VAL A 16 25.07 -23.83 8.16
C VAL A 16 24.92 -25.35 8.20
N ASP A 17 24.93 -25.94 9.40
CA ASP A 17 24.72 -27.37 9.61
C ASP A 17 23.23 -27.65 9.80
N VAL A 18 22.70 -28.51 8.93
CA VAL A 18 21.28 -28.91 8.90
C VAL A 18 21.09 -30.41 9.07
N GLU A 19 22.15 -31.19 9.30
CA GLU A 19 22.06 -32.65 9.32
C GLU A 19 21.22 -33.18 10.49
N GLY A 20 21.33 -32.53 11.65
CA GLY A 20 20.45 -32.80 12.80
C GLY A 20 18.99 -32.57 12.46
N ALA A 21 18.68 -31.44 11.79
CA ALA A 21 17.32 -31.09 11.39
C ALA A 21 16.73 -32.08 10.38
N ARG A 22 17.53 -32.60 9.43
CA ARG A 22 17.10 -33.62 8.46
C ARG A 22 16.71 -34.95 9.12
N SER A 23 17.27 -35.25 10.29
CA SER A 23 17.07 -36.51 11.00
C SER A 23 15.86 -36.50 11.94
N VAL A 24 15.20 -35.35 12.12
CA VAL A 24 14.01 -35.23 12.98
C VAL A 24 12.82 -35.95 12.34
N GLU A 25 12.12 -36.77 13.13
CA GLU A 25 10.92 -37.48 12.68
C GLU A 25 9.86 -36.49 12.17
N GLY A 26 9.28 -36.79 11.01
CA GLY A 26 8.30 -35.92 10.35
C GLY A 26 8.91 -34.79 9.52
N VAL A 27 10.25 -34.64 9.45
CA VAL A 27 10.88 -33.75 8.46
C VAL A 27 10.90 -34.42 7.09
N VAL A 28 10.40 -33.69 6.09
CA VAL A 28 10.35 -34.13 4.69
C VAL A 28 11.61 -33.68 3.94
N ALA A 29 12.02 -32.43 4.15
CA ALA A 29 13.20 -31.85 3.53
C ALA A 29 13.68 -30.60 4.28
N VAL A 30 14.97 -30.32 4.18
CA VAL A 30 15.60 -29.09 4.66
C VAL A 30 16.35 -28.45 3.50
N TYR A 31 16.18 -27.13 3.33
CA TYR A 31 16.71 -26.34 2.23
C TYR A 31 17.55 -25.19 2.77
N THR A 32 18.79 -25.12 2.30
CA THR A 32 19.67 -23.95 2.35
C THR A 32 19.67 -23.26 1.00
N PHE A 33 20.33 -22.11 0.86
CA PHE A 33 20.50 -21.48 -0.45
C PHE A 33 21.12 -22.42 -1.49
N ALA A 34 22.09 -23.26 -1.12
CA ALA A 34 22.75 -24.18 -2.05
C ALA A 34 21.81 -25.25 -2.64
N ASP A 35 20.69 -25.53 -1.97
CA ASP A 35 19.65 -26.45 -2.43
C ASP A 35 18.63 -25.77 -3.37
N LEU A 36 18.69 -24.44 -3.49
CA LEU A 36 17.85 -23.64 -4.39
C LEU A 36 18.60 -23.46 -5.71
N ASP A 37 18.02 -23.96 -6.80
CA ASP A 37 18.48 -23.66 -8.17
C ASP A 37 17.98 -22.26 -8.60
N MET A 38 18.28 -21.25 -7.77
CA MET A 38 17.75 -19.89 -7.91
C MET A 38 18.83 -18.85 -7.64
N ALA A 39 19.13 -18.04 -8.64
CA ALA A 39 20.02 -16.90 -8.46
C ALA A 39 19.36 -15.82 -7.56
N PRO A 40 20.16 -15.04 -6.81
CA PRO A 40 19.67 -13.85 -6.13
C PRO A 40 18.94 -12.91 -7.10
N SER A 41 17.78 -12.40 -6.68
CA SER A 41 16.93 -11.56 -7.53
C SER A 41 17.38 -10.10 -7.49
N PRO A 42 17.39 -9.40 -8.64
CA PRO A 42 17.62 -7.96 -8.65
C PRO A 42 16.43 -7.20 -8.02
N PRO A 43 16.64 -5.95 -7.58
CA PRO A 43 15.56 -5.06 -7.17
C PRO A 43 14.45 -4.94 -8.23
N MET A 44 13.20 -4.87 -7.78
CA MET A 44 12.03 -4.88 -8.67
C MET A 44 11.94 -3.64 -9.58
N MET A 45 12.42 -2.48 -9.13
CA MET A 45 12.26 -1.22 -9.85
C MET A 45 13.55 -0.80 -10.54
N ALA A 46 13.48 -0.49 -11.83
CA ALA A 46 14.66 -0.25 -12.67
C ALA A 46 15.51 0.97 -12.27
N PHE A 47 14.92 1.94 -11.57
CA PHE A 47 15.65 3.12 -11.07
C PHE A 47 16.50 2.83 -9.81
N MET A 48 16.34 1.65 -9.19
CA MET A 48 17.17 1.21 -8.06
C MET A 48 18.47 0.60 -8.57
N ASN A 49 19.51 0.63 -7.74
CA ASN A 49 20.79 -0.02 -8.02
C ASN A 49 20.63 -1.54 -8.22
N GLN A 50 20.68 -2.00 -9.48
CA GLN A 50 20.40 -3.39 -9.86
C GLN A 50 21.45 -4.40 -9.38
N ALA A 51 22.62 -3.96 -8.90
CA ALA A 51 23.66 -4.83 -8.39
C ALA A 51 23.43 -5.29 -6.94
N MET A 52 22.49 -4.67 -6.22
CA MET A 52 22.13 -5.03 -4.83
C MET A 52 21.11 -6.18 -4.81
N LEU A 53 21.59 -7.39 -5.12
CA LEU A 53 20.75 -8.58 -5.27
C LEU A 53 20.26 -9.14 -3.93
N ARG A 54 19.04 -9.71 -3.91
CA ARG A 54 18.46 -10.36 -2.73
C ARG A 54 18.23 -11.85 -2.97
N PRO A 55 18.83 -12.75 -2.17
CA PRO A 55 18.56 -14.18 -2.27
C PRO A 55 17.23 -14.57 -1.61
N MET A 56 16.69 -15.75 -1.93
CA MET A 56 15.49 -16.30 -1.25
C MET A 56 15.80 -16.76 0.17
N LEU A 57 16.98 -17.33 0.37
CA LEU A 57 17.58 -17.70 1.65
C LEU A 57 19.00 -17.12 1.70
N ALA A 58 19.43 -16.56 2.82
CA ALA A 58 20.78 -16.03 2.95
C ALA A 58 21.84 -17.12 2.74
N HIS A 59 22.93 -16.77 2.04
CA HIS A 59 24.01 -17.70 1.67
C HIS A 59 25.35 -17.29 2.29
N ASP A 60 25.94 -16.18 1.81
CA ASP A 60 27.28 -15.74 2.26
C ASP A 60 27.21 -14.79 3.44
N THR A 61 26.21 -13.91 3.45
CA THR A 61 26.09 -12.82 4.40
C THR A 61 24.64 -12.60 4.76
N VAL A 62 24.35 -12.52 6.06
CA VAL A 62 23.08 -12.01 6.57
C VAL A 62 23.18 -10.51 6.76
N ARG A 63 22.14 -9.77 6.37
CA ARG A 63 22.09 -8.30 6.34
C ARG A 63 21.05 -7.71 7.28
N PHE A 64 20.21 -8.52 7.93
CA PHE A 64 19.33 -8.06 9.00
C PHE A 64 18.87 -9.20 9.91
N VAL A 65 18.47 -8.85 11.15
CA VAL A 65 17.83 -9.81 12.08
C VAL A 65 16.47 -10.23 11.53
N GLY A 66 16.23 -11.53 11.41
CA GLY A 66 15.00 -12.08 10.83
C GLY A 66 15.13 -12.53 9.37
N GLU A 67 16.28 -12.31 8.73
CA GLU A 67 16.54 -12.79 7.36
C GLU A 67 16.49 -14.33 7.31
N PRO A 68 15.71 -14.95 6.41
CA PRO A 68 15.62 -16.40 6.34
C PRO A 68 16.93 -17.01 5.83
N ILE A 69 17.44 -18.05 6.50
CA ILE A 69 18.69 -18.76 6.17
C ILE A 69 18.37 -20.20 5.73
N VAL A 70 17.43 -20.86 6.41
CA VAL A 70 17.03 -22.24 6.13
C VAL A 70 15.51 -22.34 6.05
N ALA A 71 15.02 -23.15 5.12
CA ALA A 71 13.62 -23.52 4.99
C ALA A 71 13.43 -25.02 5.30
N ILE A 72 12.57 -25.34 6.26
CA ILE A 72 12.25 -26.71 6.69
C ILE A 72 10.84 -27.06 6.23
N LEU A 73 10.71 -28.15 5.47
CA LEU A 73 9.45 -28.78 5.13
C LEU A 73 9.24 -30.00 6.04
N ALA A 74 8.16 -29.99 6.81
CA ALA A 74 7.80 -31.05 7.74
C ALA A 74 6.30 -31.38 7.63
N GLU A 75 5.91 -32.56 8.10
CA GLU A 75 4.54 -33.06 8.09
C GLU A 75 3.63 -32.32 9.06
N THR A 76 4.20 -31.86 10.18
CA THR A 76 3.51 -31.06 11.19
C THR A 76 4.26 -29.76 11.47
N ARG A 77 3.58 -28.80 12.10
CA ARG A 77 4.21 -27.54 12.50
C ARG A 77 5.22 -27.76 13.61
N GLU A 78 4.90 -28.68 14.51
CA GLU A 78 5.70 -29.05 15.68
C GLU A 78 7.01 -29.68 15.23
N ALA A 79 6.98 -30.68 14.32
CA ALA A 79 8.20 -31.27 13.77
C ALA A 79 9.09 -30.25 13.06
N GLY A 80 8.49 -29.28 12.36
CA GLY A 80 9.24 -28.19 11.73
C GLY A 80 9.87 -27.23 12.74
N ALA A 81 9.23 -27.00 13.89
CA ALA A 81 9.77 -26.19 14.98
C ALA A 81 10.89 -26.92 15.73
N ASP A 82 10.69 -28.21 16.04
CA ASP A 82 11.70 -29.05 16.69
C ASP A 82 12.95 -29.17 15.81
N ALA A 83 12.78 -29.38 14.50
CA ALA A 83 13.88 -29.44 13.55
C ALA A 83 14.66 -28.12 13.43
N ALA A 84 14.01 -26.97 13.63
CA ALA A 84 14.68 -25.67 13.61
C ALA A 84 15.73 -25.55 14.72
N GLU A 85 15.52 -26.18 15.88
CA GLU A 85 16.46 -26.18 17.01
C GLU A 85 17.72 -27.02 16.74
N PHE A 86 17.68 -27.91 15.75
CA PHE A 86 18.84 -28.71 15.32
C PHE A 86 19.65 -28.07 14.19
N VAL A 87 19.27 -26.88 13.72
CA VAL A 87 20.07 -26.11 12.76
C VAL A 87 21.13 -25.31 13.51
N SER A 88 22.41 -25.56 13.19
CA SER A 88 23.53 -24.81 13.77
C SER A 88 24.11 -23.85 12.74
N ILE A 89 24.29 -22.60 13.13
CA ILE A 89 24.77 -21.54 12.24
C ILE A 89 26.02 -20.90 12.86
N ASP A 90 27.14 -20.99 12.15
CA ASP A 90 28.39 -20.32 12.53
C ASP A 90 28.47 -18.95 11.85
N TYR A 91 28.43 -17.89 12.65
CA TYR A 91 28.47 -16.51 12.20
C TYR A 91 29.87 -15.91 12.39
N ASP A 92 30.34 -15.18 11.38
CA ASP A 92 31.46 -14.23 11.49
C ASP A 92 30.89 -12.80 11.55
N PRO A 93 30.75 -12.18 12.74
CA PRO A 93 30.10 -10.88 12.87
C PRO A 93 30.80 -9.80 12.05
N LEU A 94 30.00 -8.95 11.39
CA LEU A 94 30.48 -7.79 10.64
C LEU A 94 30.01 -6.49 11.30
N PRO A 95 30.66 -5.34 11.05
CA PRO A 95 30.20 -4.05 11.52
C PRO A 95 28.75 -3.76 11.06
N VAL A 96 27.92 -3.25 11.96
CA VAL A 96 26.48 -3.04 11.74
C VAL A 96 26.17 -1.55 11.53
N ILE A 97 25.34 -1.23 10.53
CA ILE A 97 24.85 0.13 10.26
C ILE A 97 23.34 0.17 10.50
N VAL A 98 22.87 0.87 11.54
CA VAL A 98 21.41 1.07 11.77
C VAL A 98 20.98 2.53 11.61
N ASP A 99 21.94 3.45 11.49
CA ASP A 99 21.68 4.87 11.27
C ASP A 99 21.79 5.19 9.76
N PRO A 100 20.69 5.64 9.11
CA PRO A 100 20.73 6.04 7.71
C PRO A 100 21.74 7.15 7.40
N GLU A 101 22.07 8.01 8.36
CA GLU A 101 23.06 9.07 8.15
C GLU A 101 24.49 8.52 8.08
N VAL A 102 24.78 7.50 8.89
CA VAL A 102 26.05 6.76 8.81
C VAL A 102 26.14 5.97 7.52
N ALA A 103 25.03 5.37 7.06
CA ALA A 103 25.01 4.63 5.80
C ALA A 103 25.45 5.49 4.59
N LEU A 104 25.15 6.79 4.60
CA LEU A 104 25.53 7.74 3.54
C LEU A 104 27.03 8.01 3.45
N THR A 105 27.81 7.80 4.52
CA THR A 105 29.25 8.06 4.48
C THR A 105 30.00 7.03 3.65
N ASN A 106 29.39 5.88 3.38
CA ASN A 106 29.98 4.73 2.69
C ASN A 106 31.28 4.20 3.34
N GLU A 107 31.55 4.53 4.61
CA GLU A 107 32.70 3.99 5.35
C GLU A 107 32.54 2.48 5.63
N LEU A 108 31.31 2.03 5.81
CA LEU A 108 30.90 0.64 5.92
C LEU A 108 29.89 0.34 4.81
N LEU A 109 29.97 -0.83 4.18
CA LEU A 109 29.12 -1.20 3.04
C LEU A 109 28.40 -2.51 3.30
N LEU A 110 27.09 -2.54 3.01
CA LEU A 110 26.29 -3.79 3.02
C LEU A 110 26.55 -4.66 1.78
N PHE A 111 27.01 -4.03 0.70
CA PHE A 111 27.43 -4.66 -0.56
C PHE A 111 28.79 -4.10 -0.96
N PRO A 112 29.91 -4.60 -0.39
CA PRO A 112 31.25 -4.10 -0.69
C PRO A 112 31.59 -4.07 -2.18
N GLU A 113 31.12 -5.05 -2.94
CA GLU A 113 31.29 -5.18 -4.38
C GLU A 113 30.56 -4.09 -5.20
N VAL A 114 29.54 -3.46 -4.63
CA VAL A 114 28.78 -2.37 -5.25
C VAL A 114 29.42 -1.01 -4.95
N GLY A 115 30.13 -0.88 -3.82
CA GLY A 115 30.88 0.32 -3.47
C GLY A 115 30.06 1.47 -2.86
N THR A 116 28.76 1.27 -2.60
CA THR A 116 27.86 2.28 -2.01
C THR A 116 26.68 1.65 -1.29
N ASN A 117 26.13 2.32 -0.26
CA ASN A 117 24.85 1.97 0.35
C ASN A 117 23.66 2.73 -0.29
N VAL A 118 23.92 3.63 -1.25
CA VAL A 118 22.87 4.41 -1.93
C VAL A 118 22.12 3.50 -2.91
N VAL A 119 20.80 3.42 -2.71
CA VAL A 119 19.87 2.64 -3.55
C VAL A 119 19.43 3.46 -4.76
N CYS A 120 19.00 4.70 -4.52
CA CYS A 120 18.60 5.68 -5.53
C CYS A 120 18.51 7.09 -4.93
N GLU A 121 18.40 8.10 -5.80
CA GLU A 121 18.33 9.51 -5.42
C GLU A 121 17.22 10.24 -6.18
N ILE A 122 16.62 11.23 -5.51
CA ILE A 122 15.80 12.27 -6.12
C ILE A 122 16.64 13.55 -6.01
N PRO A 123 17.24 14.04 -7.11
CA PRO A 123 18.13 15.17 -7.06
C PRO A 123 17.38 16.45 -6.67
N ARG A 124 18.09 17.36 -6.01
CA ARG A 124 17.63 18.72 -5.81
C ARG A 124 17.42 19.40 -7.17
N ALA A 125 16.34 20.16 -7.31
CA ALA A 125 16.27 21.14 -8.39
C ALA A 125 17.34 22.22 -8.13
N ASN A 126 18.15 22.56 -9.14
CA ASN A 126 19.15 23.62 -9.02
C ASN A 126 18.42 24.93 -8.72
N ASP A 127 18.45 25.36 -7.45
CA ASP A 127 17.86 26.62 -7.01
C ASP A 127 18.90 27.39 -6.19
N ASP A 128 19.27 28.56 -6.72
CA ASP A 128 19.85 29.67 -5.99
C ASP A 128 19.00 29.97 -4.73
N ASP A 129 19.62 30.51 -3.67
CA ASP A 129 19.04 30.62 -2.32
C ASP A 129 17.56 31.05 -2.27
N ILE A 130 16.63 30.07 -2.21
CA ILE A 130 15.17 30.31 -2.23
C ILE A 130 14.67 31.10 -1.02
N PHE A 131 15.52 31.25 0.01
CA PHE A 131 15.21 31.95 1.25
C PHE A 131 15.66 33.41 1.25
N ALA A 132 16.25 33.93 0.17
CA ALA A 132 16.80 35.29 0.11
C ALA A 132 15.80 36.40 0.51
N ASP A 133 14.51 36.23 0.21
CA ASP A 133 13.45 37.20 0.56
C ASP A 133 12.80 36.95 1.94
N CYS A 134 13.26 35.96 2.71
CA CYS A 134 12.65 35.61 3.99
C CYS A 134 13.21 36.48 5.13
N GLU A 135 12.31 37.07 5.92
CA GLU A 135 12.69 37.78 7.15
C GLU A 135 12.98 36.82 8.31
N VAL A 136 12.31 35.66 8.29
CA VAL A 136 12.43 34.61 9.30
C VAL A 136 12.59 33.28 8.58
N VAL A 137 13.56 32.49 9.01
CA VAL A 137 13.76 31.10 8.57
C VAL A 137 13.92 30.23 9.80
N VAL A 138 13.14 29.16 9.87
CA VAL A 138 13.26 28.14 10.91
C VAL A 138 13.70 26.82 10.30
N GLU A 139 14.44 26.02 11.08
CA GLU A 139 14.99 24.74 10.64
C GLU A 139 14.70 23.65 11.66
N ALA A 140 14.47 22.43 11.19
CA ALA A 140 14.32 21.26 12.07
C ALA A 140 14.85 19.98 11.42
N ARG A 141 15.42 19.11 12.27
CA ARG A 141 15.65 17.69 11.95
C ARG A 141 14.49 16.88 12.53
N ILE A 142 13.69 16.29 11.66
CA ILE A 142 12.48 15.54 12.00
C ILE A 142 12.72 14.06 11.69
N VAL A 143 12.45 13.18 12.65
CA VAL A 143 12.58 11.73 12.48
C VAL A 143 11.20 11.11 12.45
N ASN A 144 10.81 10.58 11.29
CA ASN A 144 9.68 9.67 11.17
C ASN A 144 10.17 8.27 11.49
N HIS A 145 9.99 7.87 12.75
CA HIS A 145 10.42 6.58 13.24
C HIS A 145 9.82 5.44 12.42
N ARG A 146 10.64 4.41 12.22
CA ARG A 146 10.24 3.11 11.69
C ARG A 146 9.10 2.50 12.52
N LEU A 147 8.07 2.00 11.85
CA LEU A 147 6.89 1.40 12.49
C LEU A 147 6.58 0.03 11.90
N ALA A 148 6.22 -0.91 12.78
CA ALA A 148 5.66 -2.20 12.37
C ALA A 148 4.17 -2.04 12.03
N PRO A 149 3.73 -2.48 10.84
CA PRO A 149 2.31 -2.46 10.45
C PRO A 149 1.44 -3.38 11.31
N ALA A 150 2.03 -4.47 11.83
CA ALA A 150 1.44 -5.39 12.80
C ALA A 150 -0.04 -5.78 12.54
N PRO A 151 -0.41 -6.25 11.33
CA PRO A 151 -1.76 -6.76 11.09
C PRO A 151 -2.07 -7.92 12.03
N MET A 152 -3.32 -8.02 12.50
CA MET A 152 -3.74 -9.06 13.47
C MET A 152 -3.49 -10.47 12.92
N GLU A 153 -3.74 -10.67 11.63
CA GLU A 153 -3.27 -11.84 10.89
C GLU A 153 -1.86 -11.58 10.34
N PRO A 154 -0.84 -12.38 10.73
CA PRO A 154 0.49 -12.37 10.10
C PRO A 154 0.46 -12.74 8.61
N ARG A 155 1.63 -12.86 7.97
CA ARG A 155 1.69 -13.41 6.61
C ARG A 155 1.37 -14.92 6.64
N VAL A 156 0.61 -15.38 5.65
CA VAL A 156 0.21 -16.79 5.51
C VAL A 156 0.07 -17.13 4.03
N ALA A 157 0.53 -18.33 3.68
CA ALA A 157 0.36 -18.86 2.34
C ALA A 157 0.18 -20.39 2.36
N ALA A 158 -0.55 -20.90 1.38
CA ALA A 158 -0.70 -22.32 1.13
C ALA A 158 -0.66 -22.57 -0.38
N ALA A 159 -0.07 -23.69 -0.81
CA ALA A 159 -0.01 -24.04 -2.23
C ALA A 159 -0.31 -25.52 -2.46
N VAL A 160 -0.87 -25.82 -3.63
CA VAL A 160 -1.14 -27.16 -4.13
C VAL A 160 -0.71 -27.23 -5.59
N TRP A 161 0.10 -28.23 -5.93
CA TRP A 161 0.45 -28.59 -7.29
C TRP A 161 -0.25 -29.90 -7.65
N ASP A 162 -1.06 -29.89 -8.71
CA ASP A 162 -1.81 -31.09 -9.14
C ASP A 162 -1.08 -31.94 -10.19
N GLY A 163 0.16 -31.58 -10.53
CA GLY A 163 0.92 -32.18 -11.63
C GLY A 163 0.95 -31.32 -12.90
N THR A 164 0.01 -30.38 -13.03
CA THR A 164 -0.15 -29.53 -14.22
C THR A 164 -0.33 -28.04 -13.89
N ARG A 165 -0.96 -27.75 -12.75
CA ARG A 165 -1.36 -26.41 -12.33
C ARG A 165 -1.02 -26.19 -10.86
N LEU A 166 -0.50 -25.00 -10.58
CA LEU A 166 -0.18 -24.52 -9.24
C LEU A 166 -1.32 -23.60 -8.77
N THR A 167 -1.98 -23.97 -7.68
CA THR A 167 -2.90 -23.07 -6.97
C THR A 167 -2.25 -22.62 -5.68
N GLN A 168 -2.15 -21.31 -5.46
CA GLN A 168 -1.61 -20.75 -4.22
C GLN A 168 -2.59 -19.74 -3.60
N TRP A 169 -2.91 -19.98 -2.34
CA TRP A 169 -3.60 -19.04 -1.46
C TRP A 169 -2.57 -18.16 -0.77
N SER A 170 -2.77 -16.84 -0.77
CA SER A 170 -1.88 -15.91 -0.08
C SER A 170 -2.67 -14.73 0.49
N ALA A 171 -2.36 -14.35 1.73
CA ALA A 171 -2.91 -13.15 2.35
C ALA A 171 -2.18 -11.92 1.80
N GLY A 172 -2.77 -11.26 0.80
CA GLY A 172 -2.15 -10.15 0.07
C GLY A 172 -3.08 -8.96 -0.17
N GLN A 173 -2.58 -7.97 -0.91
CA GLN A 173 -3.37 -6.81 -1.37
C GLN A 173 -3.73 -6.87 -2.87
N GLY A 174 -3.48 -8.00 -3.51
CA GLY A 174 -3.71 -8.19 -4.93
C GLY A 174 -3.15 -9.52 -5.39
N VAL A 175 -3.71 -10.08 -6.45
CA VAL A 175 -3.38 -11.43 -6.92
C VAL A 175 -2.44 -11.46 -8.11
N PHE A 176 -2.53 -10.49 -9.03
CA PHE A 176 -1.79 -10.55 -10.30
C PHE A 176 -0.29 -10.36 -10.14
N GLY A 177 0.14 -9.45 -9.25
CA GLY A 177 1.56 -9.29 -8.92
C GLY A 177 2.16 -10.57 -8.32
N ALA A 178 1.42 -11.23 -7.43
CA ALA A 178 1.81 -12.51 -6.85
C ALA A 178 1.84 -13.63 -7.89
N GLN A 179 0.84 -13.69 -8.77
CA GLN A 179 0.74 -14.69 -9.85
C GLN A 179 1.97 -14.63 -10.75
N GLY A 180 2.34 -13.42 -11.21
CA GLY A 180 3.53 -13.23 -12.03
C GLY A 180 4.83 -13.60 -11.31
N GLY A 181 4.96 -13.22 -10.03
CA GLY A 181 6.12 -13.56 -9.21
C GLY A 181 6.29 -15.07 -9.01
N ILE A 182 5.20 -15.76 -8.67
CA ILE A 182 5.16 -17.20 -8.42
C ILE A 182 5.38 -17.98 -9.73
N ALA A 183 4.76 -17.57 -10.84
CA ALA A 183 4.97 -18.17 -12.15
C ALA A 183 6.44 -18.09 -12.56
N ARG A 184 7.05 -16.90 -12.45
CA ARG A 184 8.46 -16.68 -12.77
C ARG A 184 9.39 -17.54 -11.92
N LEU A 185 9.16 -17.60 -10.61
CA LEU A 185 9.99 -18.40 -9.69
C LEU A 185 9.94 -19.90 -10.01
N ASN A 186 8.76 -20.39 -10.42
CA ASN A 186 8.55 -21.81 -10.74
C ASN A 186 8.89 -22.16 -12.20
N GLY A 187 9.24 -21.17 -13.04
CA GLY A 187 9.42 -21.40 -14.48
C GLY A 187 8.13 -21.88 -15.18
N LEU A 188 6.97 -21.50 -14.66
CA LEU A 188 5.66 -21.87 -15.19
C LEU A 188 5.10 -20.79 -16.09
N ASP A 189 4.32 -21.21 -17.10
CA ASP A 189 3.43 -20.29 -17.80
C ASP A 189 2.39 -19.72 -16.83
N ILE A 190 2.08 -18.43 -16.96
CA ILE A 190 1.18 -17.73 -16.02
C ILE A 190 -0.22 -18.37 -15.97
N SER A 191 -0.71 -18.97 -17.07
CA SER A 191 -2.00 -19.67 -17.11
C SER A 191 -2.04 -20.94 -16.24
N LYS A 192 -0.86 -21.51 -15.95
CA LYS A 192 -0.70 -22.67 -15.05
C LYS A 192 -0.62 -22.28 -13.58
N VAL A 193 -0.76 -21.00 -13.25
CA VAL A 193 -0.72 -20.50 -11.87
C VAL A 193 -2.04 -19.81 -11.55
N ARG A 194 -2.74 -20.28 -10.53
CA ARG A 194 -3.92 -19.64 -9.96
C ARG A 194 -3.60 -19.06 -8.59
N ILE A 195 -3.88 -17.79 -8.38
CA ILE A 195 -3.72 -17.14 -7.07
C ILE A 195 -5.09 -16.78 -6.52
N ILE A 196 -5.27 -17.10 -5.23
CA ILE A 196 -6.49 -16.79 -4.49
C ILE A 196 -6.10 -16.00 -3.23
N THR A 197 -6.70 -14.84 -3.02
CA THR A 197 -6.61 -14.11 -1.75
C THR A 197 -7.99 -14.13 -1.09
N PRO A 198 -8.19 -14.97 -0.06
CA PRO A 198 -9.46 -15.04 0.66
C PRO A 198 -9.62 -13.80 1.58
N ASP A 199 -10.42 -13.90 2.63
CA ASP A 199 -10.45 -12.88 3.68
C ASP A 199 -9.05 -12.67 4.28
N VAL A 200 -8.65 -11.40 4.40
CA VAL A 200 -7.35 -10.99 4.94
C VAL A 200 -7.54 -10.20 6.21
N GLY A 201 -6.91 -10.63 7.31
CA GLY A 201 -6.99 -10.03 8.65
C GLY A 201 -6.15 -8.77 8.82
N GLY A 202 -6.25 -7.85 7.85
CA GLY A 202 -5.49 -6.62 7.75
C GLY A 202 -4.17 -6.76 6.99
N SER A 203 -3.76 -5.66 6.35
CA SER A 203 -2.49 -5.56 5.61
C SER A 203 -1.79 -4.22 5.83
N PHE A 204 -2.53 -3.11 5.68
CA PHE A 204 -2.05 -1.75 5.92
C PHE A 204 -0.89 -1.26 5.04
N GLY A 205 -0.65 -1.90 3.88
CA GLY A 205 0.46 -1.63 2.97
C GLY A 205 1.49 -2.75 2.93
N ALA A 206 1.56 -3.55 4.00
CA ALA A 206 2.70 -4.41 4.28
C ALA A 206 2.62 -5.79 3.61
N LYS A 207 1.42 -6.26 3.25
CA LYS A 207 1.18 -7.43 2.37
C LYS A 207 1.00 -7.01 0.90
N GLY A 208 1.55 -5.86 0.51
CA GLY A 208 1.45 -5.32 -0.85
C GLY A 208 2.32 -6.06 -1.88
N GLY A 209 3.45 -6.61 -1.46
CA GLY A 209 4.33 -7.43 -2.29
C GLY A 209 4.42 -8.85 -1.76
N THR A 210 4.72 -9.80 -2.65
CA THR A 210 4.97 -11.19 -2.29
C THR A 210 6.38 -11.33 -1.73
N SER A 211 6.48 -11.76 -0.48
CA SER A 211 7.77 -11.95 0.20
C SER A 211 8.51 -13.20 -0.30
N PRO A 212 9.85 -13.26 -0.14
CA PRO A 212 10.61 -14.48 -0.44
C PRO A 212 10.01 -15.72 0.24
N GLU A 213 9.49 -15.55 1.46
CA GLU A 213 8.90 -16.65 2.19
C GLU A 213 7.62 -17.22 1.54
N GLU A 214 6.78 -16.36 0.96
CA GLU A 214 5.55 -16.76 0.24
C GLU A 214 5.87 -17.37 -1.13
N LEU A 215 6.92 -16.86 -1.79
CA LEU A 215 7.39 -17.36 -3.08
C LEU A 215 7.84 -18.83 -2.99
N LEU A 216 8.55 -19.20 -1.93
CA LEU A 216 9.04 -20.58 -1.74
C LEU A 216 7.92 -21.60 -1.47
N VAL A 217 6.74 -21.19 -1.00
CA VAL A 217 5.62 -22.11 -0.71
C VAL A 217 5.17 -22.82 -1.98
N GLY A 218 4.94 -22.08 -3.05
CA GLY A 218 4.55 -22.63 -4.36
C GLY A 218 5.65 -23.53 -4.94
N TRP A 219 6.91 -23.09 -4.84
CA TRP A 219 8.05 -23.88 -5.33
C TRP A 219 8.20 -25.22 -4.61
N LEU A 220 8.07 -25.25 -3.27
CA LEU A 220 8.12 -26.49 -2.51
C LEU A 220 6.95 -27.42 -2.84
N SER A 221 5.75 -26.86 -3.08
CA SER A 221 4.59 -27.64 -3.50
C SER A 221 4.83 -28.32 -4.85
N CYS A 222 5.38 -27.60 -5.83
CA CYS A 222 5.78 -28.17 -7.12
C CYS A 222 6.86 -29.25 -6.96
N LYS A 223 7.93 -28.93 -6.23
CA LYS A 223 9.10 -29.81 -6.05
C LYS A 223 8.75 -31.15 -5.39
N HIS A 224 7.86 -31.13 -4.40
CA HIS A 224 7.47 -32.34 -3.67
C HIS A 224 6.16 -32.96 -4.15
N SER A 225 5.41 -32.31 -5.05
CA SER A 225 4.05 -32.73 -5.43
C SER A 225 3.16 -33.00 -4.21
N ARG A 226 3.26 -32.12 -3.20
CA ARG A 226 2.50 -32.19 -1.94
C ARG A 226 1.98 -30.79 -1.61
N PRO A 227 0.78 -30.66 -1.02
CA PRO A 227 0.32 -29.39 -0.46
C PRO A 227 1.32 -28.85 0.58
N VAL A 228 1.64 -27.56 0.49
CA VAL A 228 2.54 -26.88 1.44
C VAL A 228 1.80 -25.72 2.10
N ARG A 229 1.99 -25.57 3.41
CA ARG A 229 1.48 -24.43 4.19
C ARG A 229 2.62 -23.74 4.93
N TRP A 230 2.56 -22.42 4.96
CA TRP A 230 3.41 -21.57 5.77
C TRP A 230 2.55 -20.53 6.50
N LEU A 231 2.80 -20.39 7.80
CA LEU A 231 2.18 -19.40 8.65
C LEU A 231 3.29 -18.75 9.47
N GLU A 232 3.36 -17.43 9.40
CA GLU A 232 4.28 -16.64 10.19
C GLU A 232 3.80 -16.51 11.65
N THR A 233 4.71 -16.61 12.62
CA THR A 233 4.42 -16.23 14.02
C THR A 233 4.43 -14.71 14.21
N ARG A 234 3.87 -14.21 15.32
CA ARG A 234 3.96 -12.76 15.61
C ARG A 234 5.41 -12.28 15.72
N THR A 235 6.30 -13.06 16.33
CA THR A 235 7.72 -12.69 16.46
C THR A 235 8.38 -12.54 15.10
N GLU A 236 8.19 -13.53 14.22
CA GLU A 236 8.69 -13.44 12.85
C GLU A 236 8.12 -12.21 12.13
N ASN A 237 6.81 -11.95 12.27
CA ASN A 237 6.15 -10.79 11.68
C ASN A 237 6.79 -9.46 12.09
N MET A 238 7.14 -9.31 13.37
CA MET A 238 7.79 -8.10 13.86
C MET A 238 9.23 -7.92 13.32
N THR A 239 9.92 -9.01 13.00
CA THR A 239 11.33 -9.00 12.55
C THR A 239 11.53 -9.12 11.04
N ALA A 240 10.58 -9.67 10.30
CA ALA A 240 10.76 -10.04 8.89
C ALA A 240 9.72 -9.42 7.94
N MET A 241 8.55 -9.02 8.44
CA MET A 241 7.59 -8.26 7.63
C MET A 241 8.15 -6.87 7.35
N ALA A 242 7.91 -6.36 6.14
CA ALA A 242 8.32 -5.01 5.77
C ALA A 242 7.73 -3.98 6.74
N GLN A 243 8.59 -3.07 7.23
CA GLN A 243 8.22 -1.99 8.15
C GLN A 243 8.00 -0.69 7.39
N GLY A 244 7.30 0.29 7.94
CA GLY A 244 7.03 1.56 7.25
C GLY A 244 7.73 2.78 7.84
N ARG A 245 7.57 3.93 7.17
CA ARG A 245 8.11 5.25 7.54
C ARG A 245 9.62 5.34 7.30
N ALA A 246 10.39 5.43 8.38
CA ALA A 246 11.85 5.40 8.41
C ALA A 246 12.50 6.50 7.56
N GLN A 247 12.05 7.75 7.76
CA GLN A 247 12.65 8.94 7.14
C GLN A 247 13.29 9.83 8.19
N ILE A 248 14.51 10.29 7.89
CA ILE A 248 15.12 11.45 8.54
C ILE A 248 14.95 12.63 7.58
N GLN A 249 14.33 13.69 8.06
CA GLN A 249 13.97 14.85 7.26
C GLN A 249 14.64 16.10 7.83
N TYR A 250 15.32 16.82 6.96
CA TYR A 250 15.88 18.14 7.24
C TYR A 250 14.99 19.16 6.55
N ALA A 251 14.23 19.89 7.35
CA ALA A 251 13.21 20.81 6.88
C ALA A 251 13.58 22.26 7.22
N LYS A 252 13.37 23.16 6.27
CA LYS A 252 13.48 24.62 6.47
C LYS A 252 12.24 25.31 5.95
N LEU A 253 11.66 26.22 6.74
CA LEU A 253 10.49 27.01 6.35
C LEU A 253 10.79 28.49 6.59
N GLY A 254 10.54 29.33 5.57
CA GLY A 254 10.84 30.74 5.61
C GLY A 254 9.68 31.60 5.13
N GLY A 255 9.61 32.81 5.66
CA GLY A 255 8.57 33.78 5.36
C GLY A 255 8.83 35.15 5.99
N THR A 256 7.77 35.95 6.11
CA THR A 256 7.77 37.27 6.76
C THR A 256 7.33 37.19 8.23
N ARG A 257 7.68 38.20 9.04
CA ARG A 257 7.22 38.34 10.43
C ARG A 257 5.70 38.47 10.56
N ASP A 258 5.01 38.92 9.50
CA ASP A 258 3.55 39.01 9.47
C ASP A 258 2.85 37.67 9.17
N GLY A 259 3.61 36.60 8.95
CA GLY A 259 3.08 35.24 8.79
C GLY A 259 2.85 34.80 7.35
N THR A 260 3.35 35.52 6.35
CA THR A 260 3.29 35.09 4.94
C THR A 260 4.43 34.11 4.66
N LEU A 261 4.12 32.88 4.23
CA LEU A 261 5.10 31.85 3.91
C LEU A 261 5.63 32.03 2.48
N LEU A 262 6.95 31.94 2.31
CA LEU A 262 7.63 32.23 1.04
C LEU A 262 8.43 31.05 0.49
N ALA A 263 9.05 30.25 1.37
CA ALA A 263 9.94 29.18 0.92
C ALA A 263 9.91 27.97 1.85
N TYR A 264 9.96 26.77 1.26
CA TYR A 264 10.08 25.50 1.98
C TYR A 264 11.16 24.63 1.34
N SER A 265 12.04 24.05 2.16
CA SER A 265 13.03 23.07 1.71
C SER A 265 12.92 21.80 2.53
N LEU A 266 12.95 20.65 1.86
CA LEU A 266 12.88 19.33 2.48
C LEU A 266 13.95 18.41 1.88
N LYS A 267 14.95 18.06 2.69
CA LYS A 267 15.92 17.01 2.35
C LYS A 267 15.57 15.74 3.12
N VAL A 268 15.42 14.62 2.41
CA VAL A 268 15.01 13.34 2.98
C VAL A 268 16.14 12.31 2.89
N ILE A 269 16.41 11.62 3.99
CA ILE A 269 17.18 10.38 4.02
C ILE A 269 16.18 9.27 4.32
N GLN A 270 15.93 8.40 3.34
CA GLN A 270 15.02 7.27 3.45
C GLN A 270 15.81 6.00 3.75
N GLU A 271 15.44 5.31 4.82
CA GLU A 271 15.97 4.00 5.13
C GLU A 271 15.26 2.93 4.26
N SER A 272 16.00 2.00 3.66
CA SER A 272 15.45 0.87 2.90
C SER A 272 15.58 -0.48 3.61
N GLY A 273 16.35 -0.55 4.69
CA GLY A 273 16.77 -1.80 5.33
C GLY A 273 17.84 -2.55 4.55
N GLY A 274 17.97 -3.86 4.78
CA GLY A 274 19.11 -4.66 4.29
C GLY A 274 19.14 -4.88 2.78
N TYR A 275 18.04 -4.59 2.07
CA TYR A 275 17.91 -4.76 0.63
C TYR A 275 17.00 -3.68 0.02
N PRO A 276 17.24 -3.27 -1.25
CA PRO A 276 16.32 -2.41 -1.97
C PRO A 276 14.90 -2.97 -1.99
N SER A 277 13.94 -2.08 -1.78
CA SER A 277 12.53 -2.43 -1.57
C SER A 277 11.63 -1.24 -1.89
N LEU A 278 10.32 -1.37 -1.67
CA LEU A 278 9.35 -0.31 -1.97
C LEU A 278 9.67 1.03 -1.27
N ALA A 279 10.44 1.02 -0.18
CA ALA A 279 10.97 2.21 0.48
C ALA A 279 11.58 3.23 -0.49
N ALA A 280 12.30 2.78 -1.53
CA ALA A 280 13.00 3.68 -2.45
C ALA A 280 12.04 4.52 -3.31
N LEU A 281 10.77 4.13 -3.43
CA LEU A 281 9.73 4.91 -4.11
C LEU A 281 9.05 5.93 -3.19
N LEU A 282 9.06 5.72 -1.87
CA LEU A 282 8.28 6.53 -0.92
C LEU A 282 8.69 8.02 -0.89
N PRO A 283 9.98 8.38 -1.04
CA PRO A 283 10.37 9.78 -1.14
C PRO A 283 9.77 10.52 -2.34
N THR A 284 9.42 9.83 -3.43
CA THR A 284 8.71 10.44 -4.56
C THR A 284 7.36 11.00 -4.12
N PHE A 285 6.62 10.26 -3.28
CA PHE A 285 5.35 10.74 -2.73
C PHE A 285 5.54 11.77 -1.62
N THR A 286 6.65 11.69 -0.89
CA THR A 286 7.01 12.70 0.11
C THR A 286 7.24 14.04 -0.57
N LYS A 287 8.02 14.05 -1.65
CA LYS A 287 8.24 15.22 -2.51
C LYS A 287 6.93 15.72 -3.10
N LEU A 288 6.15 14.84 -3.73
CA LEU A 288 4.90 15.19 -4.41
C LEU A 288 3.91 15.93 -3.50
N MET A 289 3.89 15.59 -2.20
CA MET A 289 2.98 16.19 -1.21
C MET A 289 3.65 17.25 -0.33
N ALA A 290 4.89 17.66 -0.63
CA ALA A 290 5.64 18.58 0.22
C ALA A 290 5.02 19.98 0.28
N SER A 291 4.17 20.37 -0.68
CA SER A 291 3.38 21.62 -0.61
C SER A 291 2.34 21.61 0.50
N GLY A 292 1.85 20.44 0.93
CA GLY A 292 0.72 20.35 1.85
C GLY A 292 -0.50 21.12 1.32
N THR A 293 -1.21 21.80 2.21
CA THR A 293 -2.39 22.61 1.89
C THR A 293 -2.07 24.10 1.66
N TYR A 294 -0.78 24.46 1.59
CA TYR A 294 -0.32 25.84 1.65
C TYR A 294 0.14 26.38 0.30
N ALA A 295 -0.17 27.65 0.05
CA ALA A 295 0.26 28.39 -1.13
C ALA A 295 1.68 28.95 -0.96
N ILE A 296 2.68 28.07 -0.85
CA ILE A 296 4.09 28.46 -0.71
C ILE A 296 4.73 28.57 -2.10
N PRO A 297 5.23 29.74 -2.51
CA PRO A 297 5.63 29.95 -3.90
C PRO A 297 6.92 29.22 -4.31
N ARG A 298 7.82 28.91 -3.36
CA ARG A 298 9.10 28.25 -3.64
C ARG A 298 9.27 27.01 -2.79
N ILE A 299 9.39 25.84 -3.41
CA ILE A 299 9.58 24.58 -2.70
C ILE A 299 10.68 23.75 -3.35
N SER A 300 11.67 23.34 -2.56
CA SER A 300 12.74 22.45 -2.99
C SER A 300 12.70 21.15 -2.18
N ALA A 301 12.59 20.01 -2.85
CA ALA A 301 12.58 18.70 -2.21
C ALA A 301 13.54 17.73 -2.90
N GLU A 302 14.43 17.15 -2.10
CA GLU A 302 15.43 16.16 -2.51
C GLU A 302 15.40 14.95 -1.59
N ALA A 303 15.85 13.79 -2.08
CA ALA A 303 15.91 12.58 -1.28
C ALA A 303 17.06 11.66 -1.68
N VAL A 304 17.58 10.94 -0.71
CA VAL A 304 18.49 9.81 -0.91
C VAL A 304 17.94 8.60 -0.15
N THR A 305 17.89 7.45 -0.81
CA THR A 305 17.52 6.19 -0.16
C THR A 305 18.77 5.35 0.09
N VAL A 306 18.93 4.85 1.31
CA VAL A 306 20.10 4.08 1.74
C VAL A 306 19.76 2.74 2.39
N LEU A 307 20.67 1.80 2.27
CA LEU A 307 20.63 0.52 2.96
C LEU A 307 21.11 0.64 4.42
N THR A 308 20.56 -0.19 5.29
CA THR A 308 20.94 -0.35 6.70
C THR A 308 20.74 -1.81 7.10
N ASN A 309 21.37 -2.26 8.19
CA ASN A 309 21.27 -3.63 8.71
C ASN A 309 19.98 -3.89 9.50
N THR A 310 18.85 -3.52 8.91
CA THR A 310 17.52 -3.63 9.51
C THR A 310 16.56 -4.30 8.52
N THR A 311 15.41 -4.76 9.00
CA THR A 311 14.38 -5.37 8.15
C THR A 311 14.01 -4.43 6.99
N PRO A 312 13.80 -4.93 5.76
CA PRO A 312 13.41 -4.10 4.63
C PRO A 312 12.21 -3.19 4.93
N VAL A 313 12.24 -1.97 4.39
CA VAL A 313 11.18 -0.98 4.55
C VAL A 313 10.22 -1.05 3.35
N GLY A 314 8.93 -0.98 3.61
CA GLY A 314 7.88 -1.00 2.62
C GLY A 314 6.79 0.02 2.93
N ALA A 315 5.64 -0.15 2.30
CA ALA A 315 4.51 0.73 2.53
C ALA A 315 3.83 0.43 3.87
N TYR A 316 3.52 1.49 4.61
CA TYR A 316 2.57 1.47 5.71
C TYR A 316 1.67 2.69 5.56
N ARG A 317 0.35 2.50 5.45
CA ARG A 317 -0.73 3.52 5.33
C ARG A 317 -0.26 4.93 4.93
N GLY A 318 -0.58 5.34 3.71
CA GLY A 318 -0.15 6.61 3.13
C GLY A 318 1.19 6.46 2.41
N ALA A 319 2.24 6.13 3.14
CA ALA A 319 3.60 5.84 2.67
C ALA A 319 4.21 6.97 1.81
N GLY A 320 4.98 7.84 2.46
CA GLY A 320 5.56 9.06 1.92
C GLY A 320 4.71 10.31 2.16
N ARG A 321 3.37 10.22 2.03
CA ARG A 321 2.49 11.37 2.27
C ARG A 321 2.37 11.77 3.74
N PRO A 322 2.15 10.83 4.69
CA PRO A 322 2.15 11.17 6.11
C PRO A 322 3.45 11.82 6.56
N GLU A 323 4.58 11.38 6.00
CA GLU A 323 5.91 11.91 6.28
C GLU A 323 6.06 13.34 5.75
N ALA A 324 5.48 13.67 4.58
CA ALA A 324 5.42 15.04 4.07
C ALA A 324 4.52 15.94 4.92
N THR A 325 3.32 15.48 5.25
CA THR A 325 2.38 16.19 6.13
C THR A 325 2.99 16.43 7.50
N ALA A 326 3.62 15.41 8.10
CA ALA A 326 4.27 15.54 9.40
C ALA A 326 5.39 16.59 9.36
N ALA A 327 6.24 16.58 8.32
CA ALA A 327 7.28 17.59 8.16
C ALA A 327 6.69 19.00 8.07
N MET A 328 5.76 19.22 7.13
CA MET A 328 5.14 20.53 6.90
C MET A 328 4.42 21.04 8.15
N GLU A 329 3.54 20.25 8.75
CA GLU A 329 2.76 20.69 9.92
C GLU A 329 3.63 20.97 11.15
N ARG A 330 4.73 20.22 11.32
CA ARG A 330 5.71 20.52 12.36
C ARG A 330 6.43 21.85 12.08
N MET A 331 6.81 22.11 10.83
CA MET A 331 7.44 23.37 10.46
C MET A 331 6.49 24.57 10.61
N ILE A 332 5.21 24.41 10.27
CA ILE A 332 4.18 25.44 10.49
C ILE A 332 4.10 25.81 11.98
N ASP A 333 4.05 24.83 12.88
CA ASP A 333 3.99 25.10 14.32
C ASP A 333 5.28 25.74 14.86
N ILE A 334 6.46 25.33 14.36
CA ILE A 334 7.75 25.93 14.74
C ILE A 334 7.82 27.39 14.26
N TYR A 335 7.41 27.64 13.02
CA TYR A 335 7.38 28.98 12.44
C TYR A 335 6.40 29.89 13.19
N ALA A 336 5.18 29.40 13.47
CA ALA A 336 4.18 30.12 14.26
C ALA A 336 4.73 30.57 15.62
N ALA A 337 5.44 29.66 16.31
CA ALA A 337 6.08 29.97 17.59
C ALA A 337 7.18 31.03 17.46
N GLU A 338 8.03 30.94 16.43
CA GLU A 338 9.12 31.89 16.17
C GLU A 338 8.61 33.32 15.88
N ILE A 339 7.51 33.45 15.14
CA ILE A 339 6.92 34.77 14.84
C ILE A 339 5.89 35.23 15.87
N GLY A 340 5.53 34.39 16.84
CA GLY A 340 4.53 34.70 17.87
C GLY A 340 3.07 34.75 17.36
N MET A 341 2.74 33.97 16.33
CA MET A 341 1.39 33.90 15.74
C MET A 341 0.62 32.66 16.23
N ASP A 342 -0.71 32.75 16.35
CA ASP A 342 -1.53 31.56 16.59
C ASP A 342 -1.42 30.59 15.40
N PRO A 343 -1.16 29.29 15.63
CA PRO A 343 -0.93 28.33 14.54
C PRO A 343 -2.17 28.04 13.70
N GLY A 344 -3.39 28.29 14.20
CA GLY A 344 -4.61 28.23 13.38
C GLY A 344 -4.71 29.42 12.44
N ASP A 345 -4.32 30.62 12.92
CA ASP A 345 -4.30 31.83 12.10
C ASP A 345 -3.20 31.80 11.03
N LEU A 346 -2.00 31.30 11.38
CA LEU A 346 -0.93 31.09 10.41
C LEU A 346 -1.36 30.16 9.28
N ARG A 347 -2.05 29.06 9.62
CA ARG A 347 -2.62 28.15 8.61
C ARG A 347 -3.60 28.89 7.73
N ARG A 348 -4.65 29.49 8.31
CA ARG A 348 -5.70 30.21 7.56
C ARG A 348 -5.12 31.23 6.58
N ARG A 349 -4.08 31.96 6.97
CA ARG A 349 -3.40 32.96 6.13
C ARG A 349 -2.74 32.36 4.88
N ASN A 350 -2.26 31.12 4.95
CA ASN A 350 -1.44 30.52 3.90
C ASN A 350 -2.11 29.36 3.17
N LEU A 351 -3.36 29.00 3.50
CA LEU A 351 -4.08 27.94 2.79
C LEU A 351 -4.30 28.31 1.31
N ILE A 352 -4.25 27.30 0.44
CA ILE A 352 -4.66 27.44 -0.96
C ILE A 352 -6.14 27.83 -1.02
N ALA A 353 -6.46 28.88 -1.75
CA ALA A 353 -7.83 29.39 -1.90
C ALA A 353 -8.67 28.47 -2.81
N PRO A 354 -9.99 28.32 -2.57
CA PRO A 354 -10.87 27.52 -3.43
C PRO A 354 -10.86 27.94 -4.91
N SER A 355 -10.66 29.23 -5.18
CA SER A 355 -10.58 29.78 -6.55
C SER A 355 -9.30 29.40 -7.29
N ALA A 356 -8.32 28.81 -6.63
CA ALA A 356 -7.05 28.40 -7.22
C ALA A 356 -7.06 26.97 -7.76
N PHE A 357 -8.13 26.20 -7.54
CA PHE A 357 -8.26 24.83 -8.02
C PHE A 357 -8.80 24.78 -9.48
N PRO A 358 -8.33 23.84 -10.32
CA PRO A 358 -7.28 22.87 -10.04
C PRO A 358 -5.91 23.54 -9.83
N TYR A 359 -5.18 23.10 -8.80
CA TYR A 359 -3.96 23.76 -8.33
C TYR A 359 -2.72 22.92 -8.64
N ALA A 360 -1.87 23.42 -9.52
CA ALA A 360 -0.56 22.84 -9.78
C ALA A 360 0.43 23.25 -8.70
N THR A 361 0.90 22.27 -7.92
CA THR A 361 1.90 22.48 -6.87
C THR A 361 3.30 22.65 -7.44
N GLN A 362 4.17 23.32 -6.69
CA GLN A 362 5.60 23.50 -7.03
C GLN A 362 6.36 22.17 -7.11
N THR A 363 5.78 21.10 -6.55
CA THR A 363 6.40 19.76 -6.47
C THR A 363 5.80 18.75 -7.44
N GLY A 364 4.88 19.19 -8.31
CA GLY A 364 4.39 18.43 -9.47
C GLY A 364 3.04 17.73 -9.28
N ALA A 365 2.40 17.83 -8.11
CA ALA A 365 1.03 17.38 -7.92
C ALA A 365 0.02 18.36 -8.54
N SER A 366 -1.07 17.83 -9.08
CA SER A 366 -2.26 18.59 -9.47
C SER A 366 -3.38 18.29 -8.48
N TYR A 367 -3.78 19.29 -7.69
CA TYR A 367 -4.91 19.13 -6.79
C TYR A 367 -6.20 19.48 -7.52
N ASP A 368 -7.19 18.61 -7.40
CA ASP A 368 -8.47 18.70 -8.11
C ASP A 368 -9.39 19.78 -7.53
N SER A 369 -9.54 19.82 -6.20
CA SER A 369 -10.44 20.73 -5.49
C SER A 369 -10.06 20.88 -4.00
N GLY A 370 -10.57 21.93 -3.34
CA GLY A 370 -10.36 22.09 -1.91
C GLY A 370 -11.03 23.32 -1.30
N GLU A 371 -11.66 23.13 -0.13
CA GLU A 371 -12.19 24.19 0.72
C GLU A 371 -11.54 24.16 2.11
N TYR A 372 -10.22 24.30 2.15
CA TYR A 372 -9.43 24.05 3.37
C TYR A 372 -9.77 25.00 4.53
N ALA A 373 -10.07 26.28 4.24
CA ALA A 373 -10.46 27.25 5.26
C ALA A 373 -11.79 26.85 5.93
N VAL A 374 -12.76 26.37 5.14
CA VAL A 374 -14.05 25.88 5.65
C VAL A 374 -13.84 24.67 6.57
N ALA A 375 -12.98 23.74 6.17
CA ALA A 375 -12.64 22.58 7.01
C ALA A 375 -11.94 22.99 8.32
N LEU A 376 -10.99 23.93 8.24
CA LEU A 376 -10.29 24.46 9.41
C LEU A 376 -11.27 25.12 10.39
N ASP A 377 -12.13 26.02 9.91
CA ASP A 377 -13.09 26.73 10.75
C ASP A 377 -14.05 25.76 11.45
N ARG A 378 -14.58 24.77 10.71
CA ARG A 378 -15.46 23.73 11.29
C ARG A 378 -14.78 22.95 12.42
N VAL A 379 -13.51 22.58 12.26
CA VAL A 379 -12.77 21.83 13.28
C VAL A 379 -12.48 22.72 14.50
N LEU A 380 -12.09 23.97 14.28
CA LEU A 380 -11.83 24.94 15.34
C LEU A 380 -13.08 25.22 16.20
N ASP A 381 -14.21 25.42 15.54
CA ASP A 381 -15.50 25.66 16.19
C ASP A 381 -15.96 24.43 16.98
N ALA A 382 -15.94 23.25 16.35
CA ALA A 382 -16.33 22.00 17.00
C ALA A 382 -15.47 21.67 18.23
N ALA A 383 -14.19 22.03 18.20
CA ALA A 383 -13.27 21.84 19.31
C ALA A 383 -13.39 22.91 20.42
N GLY A 384 -14.09 24.02 20.17
CA GLY A 384 -14.09 25.17 21.08
C GLY A 384 -12.69 25.77 21.25
N TYR A 385 -11.94 25.89 20.15
CA TYR A 385 -10.51 26.19 20.15
C TYR A 385 -10.10 27.43 20.96
N ALA A 386 -10.88 28.51 20.88
CA ALA A 386 -10.60 29.73 21.64
C ALA A 386 -10.62 29.49 23.17
N ALA A 387 -11.58 28.68 23.65
CA ALA A 387 -11.66 28.31 25.06
C ALA A 387 -10.47 27.42 25.47
N LEU A 388 -10.10 26.45 24.62
CA LEU A 388 -8.92 25.60 24.85
C LEU A 388 -7.63 26.44 24.93
N ARG A 389 -7.46 27.44 24.06
CA ARG A 389 -6.32 28.37 24.10
C ARG A 389 -6.29 29.20 25.37
N ALA A 390 -7.44 29.72 25.81
CA ALA A 390 -7.54 30.46 27.06
C ALA A 390 -7.18 29.59 28.27
N GLU A 391 -7.66 28.35 28.30
CA GLU A 391 -7.34 27.38 29.34
C GLU A 391 -5.84 27.02 29.34
N GLN A 392 -5.27 26.72 28.17
CA GLN A 392 -3.84 26.44 28.04
C GLN A 392 -2.98 27.58 28.61
N ALA A 393 -3.32 28.83 28.28
CA ALA A 393 -2.61 29.99 28.78
C ALA A 393 -2.78 30.15 30.31
N GLN A 394 -3.96 29.87 30.84
CA GLN A 394 -4.21 29.90 32.28
C GLN A 394 -3.38 28.86 33.04
N ARG A 395 -3.36 27.61 32.56
CA ARG A 395 -2.58 26.52 33.19
C ARG A 395 -1.09 26.84 33.23
N ARG A 396 -0.56 27.44 32.15
CA ARG A 396 0.85 27.89 32.10
C ARG A 396 1.14 29.01 33.10
N ARG A 397 0.27 30.04 33.18
CA ARG A 397 0.42 31.15 34.14
C ARG A 397 0.38 30.67 35.60
N ASN A 398 -0.47 29.69 35.90
CA ASN A 398 -0.60 29.13 37.24
C ASN A 398 0.56 28.20 37.63
N GLY A 399 1.42 27.81 36.67
CA GLY A 399 2.45 26.81 36.91
C GLY A 399 1.86 25.41 37.18
N ASP A 400 0.73 25.08 36.55
CA ASP A 400 0.05 23.81 36.77
C ASP A 400 0.94 22.63 36.37
N ARG A 401 0.91 21.56 37.19
CA ARG A 401 1.65 20.32 36.91
C ARG A 401 1.21 19.64 35.60
N MET A 402 -0.08 19.74 35.26
CA MET A 402 -0.65 19.11 34.06
C MET A 402 -0.87 20.16 32.97
N LEU A 403 0.09 20.26 32.05
CA LEU A 403 0.01 21.17 30.91
C LEU A 403 -0.97 20.67 29.85
N LEU A 404 -1.65 21.59 29.18
CA LEU A 404 -2.56 21.31 28.06
C LEU A 404 -1.81 21.51 26.73
N GLY A 405 -1.71 20.45 25.93
CA GLY A 405 -1.23 20.49 24.55
C GLY A 405 -2.41 20.55 23.57
N ILE A 406 -2.31 21.38 22.54
CA ILE A 406 -3.32 21.50 21.48
C ILE A 406 -2.57 21.32 20.17
N GLY A 407 -2.79 20.17 19.52
CA GLY A 407 -2.19 19.83 18.22
C GLY A 407 -3.21 20.00 17.09
N MET A 408 -2.72 20.42 15.93
CA MET A 408 -3.53 20.61 14.72
C MET A 408 -2.74 20.14 13.51
N ALA A 409 -3.45 19.57 12.54
CA ALA A 409 -2.88 19.25 11.22
C ALA A 409 -3.89 19.64 10.14
N SER A 410 -3.47 20.45 9.17
CA SER A 410 -4.15 20.62 7.89
C SER A 410 -3.41 19.78 6.85
N TYR A 411 -4.12 18.90 6.15
CA TYR A 411 -3.50 18.01 5.17
C TYR A 411 -4.39 17.81 3.95
N VAL A 412 -3.73 17.47 2.86
CA VAL A 412 -4.31 17.03 1.59
C VAL A 412 -3.62 15.72 1.23
N GLU A 413 -4.35 14.82 0.59
CA GLU A 413 -3.88 13.47 0.29
C GLU A 413 -4.05 13.18 -1.19
N VAL A 414 -3.08 12.47 -1.77
CA VAL A 414 -3.21 11.92 -3.13
C VAL A 414 -3.61 10.46 -3.04
N THR A 415 -4.78 10.16 -3.60
CA THR A 415 -5.26 8.78 -3.78
C THR A 415 -5.06 8.34 -5.24
N ASN A 416 -4.93 7.04 -5.48
CA ASN A 416 -4.48 6.50 -6.77
C ASN A 416 -3.21 7.19 -7.34
N PRO A 417 -2.13 7.27 -6.55
CA PRO A 417 -0.95 8.09 -6.86
C PRO A 417 -0.19 7.67 -8.12
N MET A 418 -0.48 6.49 -8.68
CA MET A 418 0.13 5.97 -9.91
C MET A 418 -0.75 6.20 -11.14
N GLY A 419 -1.92 6.86 -11.01
CA GLY A 419 -2.84 7.10 -12.13
C GLY A 419 -3.36 5.81 -12.79
N SER A 420 -3.37 4.69 -12.06
CA SER A 420 -3.76 3.40 -12.61
C SER A 420 -5.28 3.24 -12.71
N GLY A 421 -5.75 2.71 -13.84
CA GLY A 421 -7.14 2.30 -14.05
C GLY A 421 -7.52 1.03 -13.31
N GLU A 422 -8.79 0.63 -13.42
CA GLU A 422 -9.28 -0.59 -12.77
C GLU A 422 -10.40 -1.26 -13.56
N TRP A 423 -10.43 -2.59 -13.48
CA TRP A 423 -11.46 -3.41 -14.11
C TRP A 423 -12.57 -3.78 -13.11
N ALA A 424 -13.80 -3.81 -13.61
CA ALA A 424 -14.93 -4.39 -12.92
C ALA A 424 -15.89 -5.07 -13.90
N SER A 425 -16.71 -5.98 -13.38
CA SER A 425 -17.84 -6.52 -14.11
C SER A 425 -19.05 -6.71 -13.21
N ILE A 426 -20.21 -6.80 -13.84
CA ILE A 426 -21.47 -7.19 -13.22
C ILE A 426 -22.17 -8.21 -14.11
N GLU A 427 -22.74 -9.23 -13.47
CA GLU A 427 -23.45 -10.33 -14.12
C GLU A 427 -24.77 -10.57 -13.40
N VAL A 428 -25.88 -10.58 -14.15
CA VAL A 428 -27.22 -10.88 -13.62
C VAL A 428 -27.44 -12.38 -13.65
N LYS A 429 -27.84 -12.93 -12.51
CA LYS A 429 -28.22 -14.33 -12.36
C LYS A 429 -29.63 -14.58 -12.88
N ASN A 430 -29.94 -15.83 -13.21
CA ASN A 430 -31.29 -16.25 -13.63
C ASN A 430 -32.39 -16.04 -12.59
N ASP A 431 -32.05 -15.84 -11.33
CA ASP A 431 -32.98 -15.50 -10.24
C ASP A 431 -33.26 -13.99 -10.11
N GLY A 432 -32.56 -13.15 -10.88
CA GLY A 432 -32.64 -11.69 -10.84
C GLY A 432 -31.66 -11.01 -9.88
N GLY A 433 -30.89 -11.79 -9.10
CA GLY A 433 -29.76 -11.25 -8.33
C GLY A 433 -28.54 -10.95 -9.23
N ALA A 434 -27.45 -10.48 -8.64
CA ALA A 434 -26.25 -10.13 -9.42
C ALA A 434 -24.93 -10.56 -8.74
N ILE A 435 -23.89 -10.74 -9.56
CA ILE A 435 -22.51 -10.95 -9.12
C ILE A 435 -21.69 -9.76 -9.59
N VAL A 436 -21.10 -9.03 -8.65
CA VAL A 436 -20.19 -7.90 -8.90
C VAL A 436 -18.76 -8.38 -8.72
N ARG A 437 -17.88 -8.03 -9.66
CA ARG A 437 -16.45 -8.36 -9.61
C ARG A 437 -15.61 -7.09 -9.78
N SER A 438 -14.44 -7.04 -9.15
CA SER A 438 -13.48 -5.95 -9.38
C SER A 438 -12.04 -6.44 -9.19
N GLY A 439 -11.10 -5.83 -9.93
CA GLY A 439 -9.67 -6.14 -9.86
C GLY A 439 -8.95 -5.65 -8.58
N VAL A 440 -9.63 -4.95 -7.68
CA VAL A 440 -9.13 -4.60 -6.34
C VAL A 440 -9.36 -5.74 -5.33
N SER A 441 -8.64 -5.71 -4.21
CA SER A 441 -8.66 -6.77 -3.20
C SER A 441 -8.93 -6.22 -1.81
N ALA A 442 -10.08 -6.56 -1.23
CA ALA A 442 -10.46 -6.20 0.11
C ALA A 442 -9.68 -6.97 1.17
N HIS A 443 -9.32 -6.25 2.23
CA HIS A 443 -8.62 -6.77 3.40
C HIS A 443 -9.13 -6.07 4.67
N GLY A 444 -10.46 -5.92 4.78
CA GLY A 444 -11.17 -5.37 5.94
C GLY A 444 -11.79 -3.97 5.80
N GLN A 445 -11.65 -3.30 4.65
CA GLN A 445 -12.16 -1.93 4.44
C GLN A 445 -13.63 -1.84 3.95
N GLY A 446 -14.32 -2.97 3.78
CA GLY A 446 -15.74 -2.99 3.40
C GLY A 446 -16.03 -2.77 1.91
N LEU A 447 -15.10 -3.10 1.00
CA LEU A 447 -15.32 -2.91 -0.45
C LEU A 447 -16.51 -3.68 -0.99
N GLY A 448 -16.71 -4.93 -0.54
CA GLY A 448 -17.84 -5.74 -1.01
C GLY A 448 -19.17 -5.04 -0.79
N THR A 449 -19.39 -4.51 0.42
CA THR A 449 -20.58 -3.72 0.75
C THR A 449 -20.67 -2.44 -0.09
N ALA A 450 -19.58 -1.67 -0.20
CA ALA A 450 -19.60 -0.42 -0.96
C ALA A 450 -19.91 -0.64 -2.46
N PHE A 451 -19.36 -1.67 -3.07
CA PHE A 451 -19.57 -1.96 -4.50
C PHE A 451 -20.96 -2.50 -4.79
N VAL A 452 -21.52 -3.37 -3.95
CA VAL A 452 -22.92 -3.80 -4.13
C VAL A 452 -23.90 -2.66 -3.88
N MET A 453 -23.61 -1.71 -2.97
CA MET A 453 -24.42 -0.50 -2.81
C MET A 453 -24.43 0.35 -4.08
N LEU A 454 -23.26 0.59 -4.70
CA LEU A 454 -23.15 1.35 -5.95
C LEU A 454 -23.91 0.68 -7.10
N ALA A 455 -23.81 -0.65 -7.22
CA ALA A 455 -24.53 -1.43 -8.23
C ALA A 455 -26.04 -1.45 -7.97
N SER A 456 -26.45 -1.61 -6.70
CA SER A 456 -27.86 -1.66 -6.28
C SER A 456 -28.58 -0.34 -6.58
N GLU A 457 -27.97 0.80 -6.24
CA GLU A 457 -28.52 2.14 -6.51
C GLU A 457 -28.81 2.39 -8.01
N ARG A 458 -28.08 1.71 -8.91
CA ARG A 458 -28.22 1.86 -10.37
C ARG A 458 -29.12 0.81 -11.02
N THR A 459 -29.31 -0.33 -10.37
CA THR A 459 -30.06 -1.47 -10.94
C THR A 459 -31.43 -1.68 -10.29
N GLY A 460 -31.63 -1.17 -9.07
CA GLY A 460 -32.78 -1.51 -8.24
C GLY A 460 -32.78 -2.96 -7.72
N ILE A 461 -31.74 -3.75 -8.01
CA ILE A 461 -31.59 -5.09 -7.43
C ILE A 461 -31.22 -4.92 -5.94
N PRO A 462 -31.93 -5.56 -5.00
CA PRO A 462 -31.63 -5.43 -3.58
C PRO A 462 -30.24 -5.96 -3.22
N ILE A 463 -29.56 -5.29 -2.29
CA ILE A 463 -28.19 -5.63 -1.86
C ILE A 463 -28.08 -7.10 -1.40
N GLU A 464 -29.09 -7.63 -0.72
CA GLU A 464 -29.13 -9.01 -0.23
C GLU A 464 -29.18 -10.06 -1.34
N GLN A 465 -29.48 -9.65 -2.58
CA GLN A 465 -29.47 -10.52 -3.77
C GLN A 465 -28.18 -10.38 -4.59
N MET A 466 -27.25 -9.54 -4.13
CA MET A 466 -25.96 -9.31 -4.76
C MET A 466 -24.82 -10.03 -4.05
N GLU A 467 -23.91 -10.60 -4.83
CA GLU A 467 -22.65 -11.18 -4.36
C GLU A 467 -21.48 -10.34 -4.87
N TYR A 468 -20.45 -10.13 -4.05
CA TYR A 468 -19.18 -9.58 -4.51
C TYR A 468 -18.10 -10.65 -4.55
N ARG A 469 -17.46 -10.83 -5.71
CA ARG A 469 -16.31 -11.71 -5.90
C ARG A 469 -15.05 -10.93 -6.19
N GLN A 470 -13.96 -11.35 -5.57
CA GLN A 470 -12.66 -10.67 -5.64
C GLN A 470 -11.52 -11.67 -5.57
N SER A 471 -10.33 -11.20 -5.98
CA SER A 471 -9.05 -11.82 -5.67
C SER A 471 -8.93 -13.31 -6.01
N ASP A 472 -9.43 -13.72 -7.17
CA ASP A 472 -9.17 -15.02 -7.77
C ASP A 472 -8.83 -14.83 -9.25
N THR A 473 -7.64 -15.24 -9.65
CA THR A 473 -7.14 -15.04 -11.02
C THR A 473 -7.91 -15.85 -12.08
N ASP A 474 -8.75 -16.81 -11.67
CA ASP A 474 -9.65 -17.53 -12.59
C ASP A 474 -10.98 -16.80 -12.80
N GLU A 475 -11.44 -16.03 -11.81
CA GLU A 475 -12.70 -15.26 -11.89
C GLU A 475 -12.46 -13.84 -12.41
N ILE A 476 -11.25 -13.33 -12.26
CA ILE A 476 -10.90 -11.93 -12.50
C ILE A 476 -9.74 -11.89 -13.49
N PRO A 477 -9.91 -11.23 -14.65
CA PRO A 477 -8.91 -11.27 -15.71
C PRO A 477 -7.73 -10.33 -15.48
N ARG A 478 -7.94 -9.22 -14.75
CA ARG A 478 -6.95 -8.16 -14.52
C ARG A 478 -7.31 -7.29 -13.32
N GLY A 479 -6.31 -6.60 -12.77
CA GLY A 479 -6.53 -5.65 -11.68
C GLY A 479 -5.25 -5.06 -11.10
N GLY A 480 -5.38 -3.87 -10.50
CA GLY A 480 -4.25 -3.17 -9.86
C GLY A 480 -4.04 -3.55 -8.39
N GLY A 481 -4.96 -4.32 -7.80
CA GLY A 481 -5.00 -4.56 -6.36
C GLY A 481 -5.34 -3.29 -5.55
N THR A 482 -5.19 -3.39 -4.24
CA THR A 482 -5.53 -2.34 -3.28
C THR A 482 -4.28 -1.70 -2.69
N GLY A 483 -4.17 -0.38 -2.78
CA GLY A 483 -3.07 0.41 -2.24
C GLY A 483 -3.26 1.90 -2.53
N GLY A 484 -2.59 2.78 -1.79
CA GLY A 484 -2.69 4.24 -2.03
C GLY A 484 -4.13 4.77 -2.02
N SER A 485 -5.00 4.18 -1.19
CA SER A 485 -6.42 4.52 -1.05
C SER A 485 -7.22 4.56 -2.37
N ARG A 486 -6.77 3.85 -3.40
CA ARG A 486 -7.38 3.93 -4.74
C ARG A 486 -8.72 3.23 -4.87
N SER A 487 -9.00 2.22 -4.06
CA SER A 487 -9.99 1.18 -4.40
C SER A 487 -11.42 1.68 -4.61
N LEU A 488 -11.94 2.56 -3.76
CA LEU A 488 -13.29 3.09 -3.97
C LEU A 488 -13.34 4.09 -5.13
N GLN A 489 -12.30 4.90 -5.29
CA GLN A 489 -12.20 5.87 -6.38
C GLN A 489 -12.22 5.16 -7.74
N VAL A 490 -11.25 4.29 -8.02
CA VAL A 490 -11.11 3.65 -9.34
C VAL A 490 -11.96 2.40 -9.51
N GLY A 491 -12.03 1.55 -8.47
CA GLY A 491 -12.85 0.34 -8.49
C GLY A 491 -14.33 0.65 -8.40
N GLY A 492 -14.72 1.66 -7.60
CA GLY A 492 -16.11 2.14 -7.57
C GLY A 492 -16.52 2.75 -8.91
N SER A 493 -15.68 3.60 -9.52
CA SER A 493 -15.94 4.11 -10.88
C SER A 493 -16.04 3.00 -11.92
N ALA A 494 -15.21 1.95 -11.81
CA ALA A 494 -15.30 0.80 -12.70
C ALA A 494 -16.61 0.03 -12.53
N VAL A 495 -17.04 -0.21 -11.29
CA VAL A 495 -18.33 -0.87 -10.99
C VAL A 495 -19.50 -0.05 -11.52
N CYS A 496 -19.49 1.27 -11.31
CA CYS A 496 -20.51 2.16 -11.87
C CYS A 496 -20.56 2.05 -13.40
N GLY A 497 -19.41 2.16 -14.08
CA GLY A 497 -19.35 2.07 -15.55
C GLY A 497 -19.84 0.72 -16.09
N ALA A 498 -19.46 -0.40 -15.46
CA ALA A 498 -19.97 -1.71 -15.85
C ALA A 498 -21.49 -1.83 -15.62
N THR A 499 -21.99 -1.24 -14.54
CA THR A 499 -23.42 -1.25 -14.20
C THR A 499 -24.25 -0.39 -15.15
N ASP A 500 -23.77 0.79 -15.52
CA ASP A 500 -24.45 1.69 -16.45
C ASP A 500 -24.56 1.02 -17.84
N LEU A 501 -23.50 0.34 -18.30
CA LEU A 501 -23.54 -0.45 -19.53
C LEU A 501 -24.51 -1.64 -19.46
N LEU A 502 -24.63 -2.28 -18.28
CA LEU A 502 -25.57 -3.38 -18.06
C LEU A 502 -27.01 -2.89 -18.14
N VAL A 503 -27.32 -1.77 -17.46
CA VAL A 503 -28.66 -1.17 -17.47
C VAL A 503 -29.06 -0.76 -18.87
N GLU A 504 -28.18 -0.11 -19.63
CA GLU A 504 -28.48 0.29 -21.01
C GLU A 504 -28.73 -0.93 -21.91
N HIS A 505 -27.94 -1.99 -21.76
CA HIS A 505 -28.15 -3.23 -22.51
C HIS A 505 -29.46 -3.93 -22.14
N ALA A 506 -29.77 -4.01 -20.84
CA ALA A 506 -31.03 -4.61 -20.38
C ALA A 506 -32.25 -3.77 -20.79
N ARG A 507 -32.12 -2.44 -20.87
CA ARG A 507 -33.16 -1.55 -21.39
C ARG A 507 -33.50 -1.86 -22.85
N GLN A 508 -32.50 -2.15 -23.68
CA GLN A 508 -32.67 -2.59 -25.07
C GLN A 508 -33.41 -3.93 -25.15
N LEU A 509 -32.99 -4.91 -24.35
CA LEU A 509 -33.64 -6.22 -24.30
C LEU A 509 -35.08 -6.13 -23.76
N ALA A 510 -35.34 -5.27 -22.77
CA ALA A 510 -36.66 -5.03 -22.24
C ALA A 510 -37.58 -4.34 -23.27
N ALA A 511 -37.05 -3.42 -24.08
CA ALA A 511 -37.79 -2.78 -25.17
C ALA A 511 -38.30 -3.81 -26.19
N ASP A 512 -37.42 -4.74 -26.59
CA ASP A 512 -37.75 -5.81 -27.51
C ASP A 512 -38.83 -6.74 -26.92
N GLN A 513 -38.71 -7.13 -25.65
CA GLN A 513 -39.67 -8.02 -24.99
C GLN A 513 -41.03 -7.35 -24.70
N LEU A 514 -41.04 -6.04 -24.45
CA LEU A 514 -42.26 -5.26 -24.23
C LEU A 514 -42.91 -4.78 -25.54
N GLU A 515 -42.27 -5.02 -26.70
CA GLU A 515 -42.66 -4.51 -28.01
C GLU A 515 -42.86 -2.97 -28.00
N ALA A 516 -41.96 -2.25 -27.32
CA ALA A 516 -42.05 -0.81 -27.11
C ALA A 516 -40.82 -0.09 -27.66
N ASN A 517 -40.95 1.22 -27.86
CA ASN A 517 -39.80 2.05 -28.24
C ASN A 517 -38.82 2.11 -27.06
N LEU A 518 -37.53 1.96 -27.36
CA LEU A 518 -36.44 2.05 -26.40
C LEU A 518 -36.53 3.32 -25.54
N ASP A 519 -36.81 4.48 -26.15
CA ASP A 519 -36.93 5.77 -25.46
C ASP A 519 -38.06 5.82 -24.42
N ASP A 520 -39.04 4.92 -24.52
CA ASP A 520 -40.15 4.82 -23.57
C ASP A 520 -39.89 3.80 -22.45
N ILE A 521 -38.76 3.08 -22.46
CA ILE A 521 -38.41 2.13 -21.39
C ILE A 521 -37.68 2.83 -20.25
N VAL A 522 -38.21 2.64 -19.04
CA VAL A 522 -37.60 3.09 -17.79
C VAL A 522 -37.36 1.93 -16.85
N LEU A 523 -36.27 2.03 -16.08
CA LEU A 523 -35.98 1.16 -14.95
C LEU A 523 -36.52 1.81 -13.67
N ASP A 524 -37.41 1.12 -12.98
CA ASP A 524 -37.85 1.50 -11.64
C ASP A 524 -36.82 1.01 -10.61
N LEU A 525 -36.13 1.93 -9.95
CA LEU A 525 -35.09 1.63 -8.98
C LEU A 525 -35.64 1.10 -7.64
N ASP A 526 -36.92 1.32 -7.33
CA ASP A 526 -37.53 0.79 -6.10
C ASP A 526 -37.89 -0.70 -6.26
N THR A 527 -38.26 -1.11 -7.48
CA THR A 527 -38.68 -2.49 -7.77
C THR A 527 -37.66 -3.31 -8.55
N GLY A 528 -36.68 -2.68 -9.18
CA GLY A 528 -35.70 -3.33 -10.06
C GLY A 528 -36.30 -3.85 -11.36
N ASN A 529 -37.42 -3.28 -11.82
CA ASN A 529 -38.12 -3.74 -13.02
C ASN A 529 -38.17 -2.68 -14.12
N PHE A 530 -38.08 -3.15 -15.37
CA PHE A 530 -38.23 -2.33 -16.56
C PHE A 530 -39.70 -2.24 -16.97
N HIS A 531 -40.16 -1.07 -17.37
CA HIS A 531 -41.53 -0.85 -17.84
C HIS A 531 -41.63 0.33 -18.82
N VAL A 532 -42.75 0.42 -19.53
CA VAL A 532 -43.05 1.55 -20.42
C VAL A 532 -43.52 2.75 -19.59
N VAL A 533 -42.98 3.95 -19.84
CA VAL A 533 -43.37 5.19 -19.17
C VAL A 533 -44.88 5.35 -19.11
N GLY A 534 -45.41 5.63 -17.91
CA GLY A 534 -46.84 5.82 -17.68
C GLY A 534 -47.68 4.53 -17.63
N THR A 535 -47.08 3.36 -17.87
CA THR A 535 -47.78 2.06 -17.86
C THR A 535 -47.07 1.02 -16.96
N PRO A 536 -47.00 1.23 -15.63
CA PRO A 536 -46.27 0.34 -14.71
C PRO A 536 -46.96 -1.02 -14.47
N ALA A 537 -48.09 -1.30 -15.13
CA ALA A 537 -48.83 -2.56 -14.95
C ALA A 537 -48.17 -3.75 -15.66
N LYS A 538 -47.38 -3.51 -16.71
CA LYS A 538 -46.56 -4.53 -17.38
C LYS A 538 -45.10 -4.21 -17.15
N THR A 539 -44.40 -5.13 -16.51
CA THR A 539 -43.00 -4.96 -16.11
C THR A 539 -42.22 -6.22 -16.42
N ILE A 540 -40.93 -6.07 -16.72
CA ILE A 540 -40.01 -7.19 -16.88
C ILE A 540 -38.86 -7.01 -15.89
N GLY A 541 -38.58 -8.06 -15.10
CA GLY A 541 -37.50 -8.05 -14.12
C GLY A 541 -36.18 -8.58 -14.69
N TRP A 542 -35.08 -8.26 -14.00
CA TRP A 542 -33.73 -8.69 -14.36
C TRP A 542 -33.58 -10.18 -14.66
N GLY A 543 -34.16 -11.05 -13.82
CA GLY A 543 -34.07 -12.51 -13.99
C GLY A 543 -34.85 -13.03 -15.19
N GLU A 544 -35.92 -12.34 -15.60
CA GLU A 544 -36.67 -12.66 -16.82
C GLU A 544 -35.86 -12.31 -18.06
N ILE A 545 -35.24 -11.12 -18.07
CA ILE A 545 -34.32 -10.71 -19.13
C ILE A 545 -33.16 -11.70 -19.25
N ALA A 546 -32.51 -12.04 -18.13
CA ALA A 546 -31.38 -12.96 -18.11
C ALA A 546 -31.72 -14.36 -18.67
N ARG A 547 -32.87 -14.92 -18.30
CA ARG A 547 -33.33 -16.24 -18.79
C ARG A 547 -33.68 -16.26 -20.27
N ALA A 548 -33.96 -15.10 -20.87
CA ALA A 548 -34.28 -14.98 -22.28
C ALA A 548 -33.04 -14.89 -23.19
N GLN A 549 -31.83 -14.82 -22.61
CA GLN A 549 -30.58 -14.73 -23.36
C GLN A 549 -29.87 -16.09 -23.45
N ASP A 550 -29.18 -16.33 -24.57
CA ASP A 550 -28.31 -17.51 -24.75
C ASP A 550 -26.95 -17.35 -24.04
N GLU A 551 -26.52 -16.11 -23.81
CA GLU A 551 -25.28 -15.76 -23.11
C GLU A 551 -25.57 -15.10 -21.75
N PRO A 552 -24.68 -15.20 -20.75
CA PRO A 552 -24.85 -14.52 -19.47
C PRO A 552 -25.05 -13.02 -19.63
N LEU A 553 -26.13 -12.49 -19.05
CA LEU A 553 -26.42 -11.05 -19.04
C LEU A 553 -25.38 -10.34 -18.16
N SER A 554 -24.31 -9.88 -18.78
CA SER A 554 -23.15 -9.33 -18.10
C SER A 554 -22.50 -8.20 -18.88
N LYS A 555 -21.81 -7.31 -18.17
CA LYS A 555 -20.96 -6.27 -18.76
C LYS A 555 -19.70 -6.10 -17.92
N GLU A 556 -18.62 -5.74 -18.59
CA GLU A 556 -17.37 -5.34 -17.98
C GLU A 556 -16.97 -3.93 -18.39
N PHE A 557 -16.14 -3.29 -17.58
CA PHE A 557 -15.64 -1.95 -17.83
C PHE A 557 -14.23 -1.78 -17.26
N ASP A 558 -13.34 -1.21 -18.08
CA ASP A 558 -12.03 -0.72 -17.65
C ASP A 558 -12.11 0.79 -17.42
N PHE A 559 -12.21 1.19 -16.17
CA PHE A 559 -12.07 2.59 -15.83
C PHE A 559 -10.62 3.03 -16.06
N LYS A 560 -10.46 4.14 -16.78
CA LYS A 560 -9.18 4.84 -16.91
C LYS A 560 -9.36 6.23 -16.33
N PRO A 561 -8.59 6.63 -15.31
CA PRO A 561 -8.65 7.99 -14.81
C PRO A 561 -8.26 8.95 -15.94
N GLU A 562 -9.04 10.01 -16.10
CA GLU A 562 -8.61 11.17 -16.87
C GLU A 562 -7.49 11.85 -16.06
N GLY A 563 -6.39 12.21 -16.75
CA GLY A 563 -5.11 12.56 -16.13
C GLY A 563 -5.11 13.86 -15.33
#